data_AF-A0A1C6V3R2-F1
#
_entry.id   AF-A0A1C6V3R2-F1
#
_cell.length_a   1.000
_cell.length_b   1.000
_cell.length_c   1.000
_cell.angle_alpha   90.00
_cell.angle_beta   90.00
_cell.angle_gamma   90.00
#
_symmetry.space_group_name_H-M   'P 1'
#
loop_
_entity.id
_entity.type
_entity.pdbx_description
1 polymer ?
#
loop_
_entity_poly.entity_id
_entity_poly.type
_entity_poly.pdbx_seq_one_letter_code
_entity_poly.pdbx_strand_id
1 'polypeptide(L)'
;MSSATLTTAGILLITVVTVAYGGLTLLMHLARRKAGYLDNPVRRGLWTAGHAHAGVLVLFALVVLPYVDHADASGGIRTLIRALFVAAPILMPLGFFLSVVRPQDTKPNRLIWLAVAGGASLSAGALLLGFTLL
;
A
#
# COMPACT_ATOMS: atom_id res chain seq x y z
N MET A 1 -0.26 -16.75 -17.56
CA MET A 1 0.26 -16.17 -16.32
C MET A 1 1.06 -17.23 -15.59
N SER A 2 2.24 -16.88 -15.07
CA SER A 2 3.12 -17.80 -14.33
C SER A 2 2.57 -18.14 -12.95
N SER A 3 2.99 -19.27 -12.38
CA SER A 3 2.59 -19.67 -11.03
C SER A 3 2.98 -18.61 -9.98
N ALA A 4 4.17 -18.00 -10.10
CA ALA A 4 4.61 -16.92 -9.21
C ALA A 4 3.67 -15.71 -9.25
N THR A 5 3.19 -15.33 -10.44
CA THR A 5 2.22 -14.25 -10.62
C THR A 5 0.87 -14.60 -9.99
N LEU A 6 0.36 -15.82 -10.17
CA LEU A 6 -0.89 -16.27 -9.55
C LEU A 6 -0.80 -16.31 -8.03
N THR A 7 0.30 -16.83 -7.46
CA THR A 7 0.53 -16.83 -6.01
C THR A 7 0.58 -15.41 -5.47
N THR A 8 1.29 -14.50 -6.15
CA THR A 8 1.38 -13.10 -5.73
C THR A 8 0.02 -12.41 -5.78
N ALA A 9 -0.76 -12.62 -6.84
CA ALA A 9 -2.11 -12.09 -6.97
C ALA A 9 -3.03 -12.62 -5.87
N GLY A 10 -2.97 -13.93 -5.57
CA GLY A 10 -3.74 -14.54 -4.48
C GLY A 10 -3.42 -13.92 -3.11
N ILE A 11 -2.14 -13.69 -2.81
CA ILE A 11 -1.72 -13.00 -1.58
C ILE A 11 -2.31 -11.59 -1.53
N LEU A 12 -2.17 -10.81 -2.60
CA LEU A 12 -2.71 -9.44 -2.67
C LEU A 12 -4.24 -9.41 -2.50
N LEU A 13 -4.96 -10.36 -3.09
CA LEU A 13 -6.42 -10.46 -2.92
C LEU A 13 -6.80 -10.73 -1.46
N ILE A 14 -6.04 -11.56 -0.73
CA ILE A 14 -6.26 -11.78 0.70
C ILE A 14 -6.06 -10.47 1.49
N THR A 15 -5.07 -9.65 1.10
CA THR A 15 -4.86 -8.34 1.77
C THR A 15 -6.04 -7.38 1.63
N VAL A 16 -6.89 -7.54 0.62
CA VAL A 16 -8.11 -6.72 0.46
C VAL A 16 -9.03 -6.81 1.67
N VAL A 17 -9.05 -7.95 2.38
CA VAL A 17 -9.80 -8.11 3.63
C VAL A 17 -9.32 -7.10 4.69
N THR A 18 -8.01 -6.87 4.77
CA THR A 18 -7.42 -5.89 5.69
C THR A 18 -7.73 -4.45 5.27
N VAL A 19 -7.80 -4.19 3.95
CA VAL A 19 -8.21 -2.89 3.41
C VAL A 19 -9.68 -2.61 3.76
N ALA A 20 -10.56 -3.58 3.58
CA ALA A 20 -11.98 -3.48 3.93
C ALA A 20 -12.17 -3.23 5.44
N TYR A 21 -11.41 -3.93 6.28
CA TYR A 21 -11.40 -3.68 7.72
C TYR A 21 -10.93 -2.25 8.07
N GLY A 22 -9.90 -1.75 7.38
CA GLY A 22 -9.46 -0.36 7.49
C GLY A 22 -10.58 0.63 7.14
N GLY A 23 -11.29 0.40 6.04
CA GLY A 23 -12.42 1.23 5.61
C GLY A 23 -13.56 1.23 6.61
N LEU A 24 -13.95 0.06 7.10
CA LEU A 24 -14.93 -0.09 8.18
C LEU A 24 -14.48 0.66 9.44
N THR A 25 -13.20 0.58 9.78
CA THR A 25 -12.63 1.30 10.93
C THR A 25 -12.82 2.80 10.76
N LEU A 26 -12.45 3.38 9.62
CA LEU A 26 -12.64 4.82 9.36
C LEU A 26 -14.12 5.22 9.38
N LEU A 27 -14.98 4.43 8.75
CA LEU A 27 -16.43 4.64 8.78
C LEU A 27 -16.97 4.66 10.20
N MET A 28 -16.55 3.72 11.04
CA MET A 28 -16.97 3.65 12.45
C MET A 28 -16.42 4.81 13.28
N HIS A 29 -15.21 5.30 12.99
CA HIS A 29 -14.66 6.50 13.64
C HIS A 29 -15.49 7.75 13.31
N LEU A 30 -15.94 7.88 12.05
CA LEU A 30 -16.84 8.95 11.62
C LEU A 30 -18.22 8.83 12.26
N ALA A 31 -18.88 7.66 12.09
CA ALA A 31 -20.25 7.42 12.53
C ALA A 31 -20.41 7.57 14.05
N ARG A 32 -19.42 7.10 14.83
CA ARG A 32 -19.44 7.16 16.29
C ARG A 32 -18.76 8.41 16.86
N ARG A 33 -18.35 9.37 16.02
CA ARG A 33 -17.63 10.60 16.43
C ARG A 33 -16.48 10.32 17.39
N LYS A 34 -15.63 9.34 17.07
CA LYS A 34 -14.55 8.92 17.96
C LYS A 34 -13.60 10.08 18.24
N ALA A 35 -13.31 10.30 19.54
CA ALA A 35 -12.39 11.34 19.99
C ALA A 35 -11.01 11.23 19.32
N GLY A 36 -10.43 12.37 18.97
CA GLY A 36 -9.18 12.52 18.22
C GLY A 36 -9.24 12.04 16.77
N TYR A 37 -10.42 11.91 16.17
CA TYR A 37 -10.56 11.64 14.73
C TYR A 37 -11.22 12.76 13.95
N LEU A 38 -12.32 13.34 14.46
CA LEU A 38 -12.98 14.48 13.78
C LEU A 38 -12.31 15.83 14.12
N ASP A 39 -11.80 15.92 15.33
CA ASP A 39 -11.14 17.06 15.98
C ASP A 39 -9.62 17.11 15.73
N ASN A 40 -9.02 16.04 15.18
CA ASN A 40 -7.61 16.01 14.82
C ASN A 40 -7.44 15.88 13.28
N PRO A 41 -7.24 17.00 12.55
CA PRO A 41 -7.18 16.98 11.09
C PRO A 41 -5.97 16.22 10.55
N VAL A 42 -4.85 16.20 11.28
CA VAL A 42 -3.63 15.46 10.87
C VAL A 42 -3.88 13.96 10.92
N ARG A 43 -4.43 13.47 12.03
CA ARG A 43 -4.77 12.06 12.18
C ARG A 43 -5.83 11.62 11.17
N ARG A 44 -6.88 12.43 10.97
CA ARG A 44 -7.91 12.16 9.95
C ARG A 44 -7.30 12.05 8.55
N GLY A 45 -6.49 13.05 8.16
CA GLY A 45 -5.87 13.11 6.85
C GLY A 45 -4.96 11.90 6.57
N LEU A 46 -4.06 11.59 7.51
CA LEU A 46 -3.14 10.46 7.35
C LEU A 46 -3.87 9.12 7.33
N TRP A 47 -4.86 8.89 8.20
CA TRP A 47 -5.61 7.63 8.21
C TRP A 47 -6.46 7.46 6.94
N THR A 48 -7.10 8.53 6.45
CA THR A 48 -7.79 8.51 5.15
C THR A 48 -6.81 8.21 4.01
N ALA A 49 -5.65 8.86 3.98
CA ALA A 49 -4.62 8.59 2.98
C ALA A 49 -4.12 7.14 3.05
N GLY A 50 -3.94 6.59 4.25
CA GLY A 50 -3.57 5.19 4.49
C GLY A 50 -4.54 4.20 3.85
N HIS A 51 -5.85 4.36 4.09
CA HIS A 51 -6.86 3.49 3.50
C HIS A 51 -6.94 3.63 1.98
N ALA A 52 -6.92 4.87 1.47
CA ALA A 52 -6.99 5.14 0.04
C ALA A 52 -5.80 4.52 -0.72
N HIS A 53 -4.57 4.71 -0.22
CA HIS A 53 -3.38 4.13 -0.83
C HIS A 53 -3.35 2.61 -0.73
N ALA A 54 -3.80 2.02 0.38
CA ALA A 54 -3.87 0.57 0.52
C ALA A 54 -4.73 -0.06 -0.59
N GLY A 55 -5.93 0.47 -0.82
CA GLY A 55 -6.84 -0.04 -1.85
C GLY A 55 -6.31 0.16 -3.27
N VAL A 56 -5.94 1.40 -3.63
CA VAL A 56 -5.51 1.71 -5.00
C VAL A 56 -4.20 1.03 -5.37
N LEU A 57 -3.25 0.89 -4.43
CA LEU A 57 -1.97 0.24 -4.71
C LEU A 57 -2.10 -1.28 -4.79
N VAL A 58 -3.00 -1.91 -4.03
CA VAL A 58 -3.33 -3.34 -4.24
C VAL A 58 -3.94 -3.54 -5.63
N LEU A 59 -4.90 -2.70 -6.03
CA LEU A 59 -5.49 -2.76 -7.36
C LEU A 59 -4.44 -2.55 -8.45
N PHE A 60 -3.58 -1.54 -8.31
CA PHE A 60 -2.51 -1.26 -9.24
C PHE A 60 -1.52 -2.44 -9.34
N ALA A 61 -1.10 -3.02 -8.21
CA ALA A 61 -0.25 -4.20 -8.17
C ALA A 61 -0.88 -5.39 -8.93
N LEU A 62 -2.19 -5.63 -8.76
CA LEU A 62 -2.91 -6.67 -9.48
C LEU A 62 -2.98 -6.40 -10.99
N VAL A 63 -3.15 -5.14 -11.39
CA VAL A 63 -3.15 -4.72 -12.81
C VAL A 63 -1.78 -4.89 -13.44
N VAL A 64 -0.68 -4.60 -12.73
CA VAL A 64 0.67 -4.68 -13.31
C VAL A 64 1.23 -6.10 -13.37
N LEU A 65 0.79 -6.97 -12.47
CA LEU A 65 1.32 -8.33 -12.31
C LEU A 65 1.37 -9.17 -13.60
N PRO A 66 0.34 -9.16 -14.48
CA PRO A 66 0.39 -9.84 -15.76
C PRO A 66 1.56 -9.39 -16.65
N TYR A 67 1.91 -8.10 -16.66
CA TYR A 67 2.99 -7.59 -17.50
C TYR A 67 4.37 -8.07 -17.04
N VAL A 68 4.54 -8.42 -15.76
CA VAL A 68 5.81 -8.94 -15.24
C VAL A 68 6.20 -10.27 -15.90
N ASP A 69 5.22 -11.06 -16.36
CA ASP A 69 5.50 -12.30 -17.09
C ASP A 69 6.01 -12.05 -18.52
N HIS A 70 5.73 -10.86 -19.07
CA HIS A 70 6.11 -10.43 -20.42
C HIS A 70 7.39 -9.58 -20.45
N ALA A 71 7.90 -9.16 -19.30
CA ALA A 71 9.14 -8.39 -19.19
C ALA A 71 10.36 -9.17 -19.69
N ASP A 72 11.20 -8.56 -20.53
CA ASP A 72 12.51 -9.10 -20.91
C ASP A 72 13.51 -8.91 -19.76
N ALA A 73 13.39 -9.80 -18.77
CA ALA A 73 14.11 -9.71 -17.51
C ALA A 73 14.39 -11.11 -16.99
N SER A 74 15.53 -11.28 -16.30
CA SER A 74 15.86 -12.54 -15.64
C SER A 74 14.83 -12.89 -14.54
N GLY A 75 14.73 -14.17 -14.19
CA GLY A 75 13.80 -14.62 -13.15
C GLY A 75 13.98 -13.92 -11.79
N GLY A 76 15.23 -13.56 -11.45
CA GLY A 76 15.54 -12.78 -10.26
C GLY A 76 14.98 -11.36 -10.31
N ILE A 77 15.15 -10.67 -11.45
CA ILE A 77 14.61 -9.31 -11.63
C ILE A 77 13.08 -9.31 -11.65
N ARG A 78 12.45 -10.28 -12.32
CA ARG A 78 10.97 -10.43 -12.27
C ARG A 78 10.47 -10.65 -10.84
N THR A 79 11.20 -11.43 -10.04
CA THR A 79 10.88 -11.63 -8.61
C THR A 79 11.00 -10.33 -7.81
N LEU A 80 12.08 -9.57 -8.02
CA LEU A 80 12.27 -8.26 -7.41
C LEU A 80 11.15 -7.28 -7.76
N ILE A 81 10.76 -7.20 -9.03
CA ILE A 81 9.64 -6.35 -9.49
C ILE A 81 8.36 -6.69 -8.73
N ARG A 82 7.99 -7.98 -8.63
CA ARG A 82 6.81 -8.40 -7.86
C ARG A 82 6.91 -7.98 -6.40
N ALA A 83 8.07 -8.18 -5.77
CA ALA A 83 8.29 -7.80 -4.38
C ALA A 83 8.13 -6.29 -4.16
N LEU A 84 8.65 -5.45 -5.07
CA LEU A 84 8.53 -3.99 -5.00
C LEU A 84 7.07 -3.52 -5.09
N PHE A 85 6.28 -4.13 -5.99
CA PHE A 85 4.84 -3.83 -6.11
C PHE A 85 4.03 -4.35 -4.92
N VAL A 86 4.40 -5.48 -4.30
CA VAL A 86 3.74 -5.98 -3.08
C VAL A 86 4.10 -5.16 -1.85
N ALA A 87 5.34 -4.68 -1.74
CA ALA A 87 5.78 -3.90 -0.60
C ALA A 87 5.09 -2.53 -0.52
N ALA A 88 4.82 -1.88 -1.66
CA ALA A 88 4.18 -0.56 -1.71
C ALA A 88 2.82 -0.48 -0.97
N PRO A 89 1.80 -1.32 -1.25
CA PRO A 89 0.52 -1.31 -0.54
C PRO A 89 0.59 -1.75 0.92
N ILE A 90 1.75 -2.23 1.40
CA ILE A 90 1.95 -2.62 2.80
C ILE A 90 2.65 -1.49 3.55
N LEU A 91 3.83 -1.09 3.09
CA LEU A 91 4.67 -0.09 3.75
C LEU A 91 3.98 1.26 3.83
N MET A 92 3.34 1.68 2.72
CA MET A 92 2.80 3.03 2.65
C MET A 92 1.62 3.26 3.60
N PRO A 93 0.59 2.40 3.61
CA PRO A 93 -0.49 2.50 4.59
C PRO A 93 -0.01 2.34 6.03
N LEU A 94 0.95 1.44 6.31
CA LEU A 94 1.52 1.31 7.65
C LEU A 94 2.15 2.62 8.13
N GLY A 95 2.91 3.31 7.27
CA GLY A 95 3.48 4.62 7.62
C GLY A 95 2.42 5.66 7.94
N PHE A 96 1.35 5.70 7.16
CA PHE A 96 0.24 6.64 7.39
C PHE A 96 -0.53 6.35 8.68
N PHE A 97 -0.87 5.08 8.97
CA PHE A 97 -1.61 4.73 10.18
C PHE A 97 -0.74 4.82 11.44
N LEU A 98 0.48 4.26 11.40
CA LEU A 98 1.32 4.12 12.58
C LEU A 98 2.08 5.41 12.94
N SER A 99 2.16 6.37 12.04
CA SER A 99 2.77 7.67 12.36
C SER A 99 1.92 8.52 13.32
N VAL A 100 0.61 8.24 13.43
CA VAL A 100 -0.35 8.98 14.28
C VAL A 100 -1.35 8.03 14.95
N VAL A 101 -0.82 7.07 15.71
CA VAL A 101 -1.65 6.04 16.39
C VAL A 101 -2.53 6.64 17.47
N ARG A 102 -1.98 7.57 18.26
CA ARG A 102 -2.69 8.10 19.43
C ARG A 102 -3.66 9.20 18.99
N PRO A 103 -4.87 9.28 19.57
CA PRO A 103 -5.86 10.31 19.24
C PRO A 103 -5.32 11.75 19.30
N GLN A 104 -4.39 12.02 20.21
CA GLN A 104 -3.74 13.32 20.44
C GLN A 104 -2.53 13.60 19.53
N ASP A 105 -2.11 12.67 18.68
CA ASP A 105 -0.95 12.87 17.81
C ASP A 105 -1.26 13.92 16.74
N THR A 106 -0.77 15.15 16.93
CA THR A 106 -0.93 16.27 15.98
C THR A 106 0.22 16.40 14.99
N LYS A 107 1.20 15.50 15.07
CA LYS A 107 2.34 15.42 14.15
C LYS A 107 2.74 13.94 13.97
N PRO A 108 3.16 13.53 12.77
CA PRO A 108 3.61 12.17 12.54
C PRO A 108 4.91 11.87 13.30
N ASN A 109 5.01 10.66 13.86
CA ASN A 109 6.26 10.11 14.37
C ASN A 109 7.14 9.56 13.23
N ARG A 110 8.32 9.02 13.57
CA ARG A 110 9.30 8.51 12.61
C ARG A 110 8.79 7.37 11.71
N LEU A 111 7.72 6.68 12.07
CA LEU A 111 7.13 5.63 11.23
C LEU A 111 6.56 6.18 9.91
N ILE A 112 6.40 7.50 9.76
CA ILE A 112 6.07 8.12 8.47
C ILE A 112 7.08 7.79 7.37
N TRP A 113 8.33 7.45 7.72
CA TRP A 113 9.33 7.00 6.75
C TRP A 113 8.94 5.69 6.04
N LEU A 114 8.03 4.88 6.60
CA LEU A 114 7.46 3.74 5.87
C LEU A 114 6.62 4.18 4.67
N ALA A 115 5.96 5.34 4.75
CA ALA A 115 5.25 5.92 3.60
C ALA A 115 6.21 6.29 2.47
N VAL A 116 7.35 6.89 2.84
CA VAL A 116 8.43 7.21 1.88
C VAL A 116 9.03 5.94 1.29
N ALA A 117 9.31 4.92 2.11
CA ALA A 117 9.84 3.65 1.65
C ALA A 117 8.86 2.92 0.71
N GLY A 118 7.56 2.94 1.01
CA GLY A 118 6.53 2.40 0.12
C GLY A 118 6.45 3.15 -1.21
N GLY A 119 6.56 4.48 -1.19
CA GLY A 119 6.63 5.30 -2.40
C GLY A 119 7.86 4.99 -3.24
N ALA A 120 9.04 4.91 -2.62
CA ALA A 120 10.28 4.53 -3.28
C ALA A 120 10.20 3.12 -3.89
N SER A 121 9.60 2.16 -3.17
CA SER A 121 9.37 0.80 -3.64
C SER A 121 8.48 0.78 -4.90
N LEU A 122 7.37 1.52 -4.87
CA LEU A 122 6.47 1.65 -6.01
C LEU A 122 7.18 2.26 -7.23
N SER A 123 7.88 3.37 -7.04
CA SER A 123 8.61 4.07 -8.11
C SER A 123 9.68 3.18 -8.72
N ALA A 124 10.47 2.49 -7.89
CA ALA A 124 11.47 1.54 -8.36
C ALA A 124 10.82 0.40 -9.16
N GLY A 125 9.77 -0.23 -8.63
CA GLY A 125 9.06 -1.32 -9.32
C GLY A 125 8.50 -0.90 -10.67
N ALA A 126 7.88 0.29 -10.73
CA ALA A 126 7.34 0.85 -11.96
C ALA A 126 8.43 1.18 -13.00
N LEU A 127 9.55 1.78 -12.57
CA LEU A 127 10.66 2.07 -13.47
C LEU A 127 11.30 0.78 -13.99
N LEU A 128 11.61 -0.18 -13.12
CA LEU A 128 12.19 -1.46 -13.53
C LEU A 128 11.28 -2.18 -14.52
N LEU A 129 9.99 -2.34 -14.18
CA LEU A 129 9.05 -3.00 -15.06
C LEU A 129 8.93 -2.27 -16.40
N GLY A 130 8.77 -0.95 -16.37
CA GLY A 130 8.69 -0.11 -17.56
C GLY A 130 9.89 -0.29 -18.49
N PHE A 131 11.11 -0.23 -17.96
CA PHE A 131 12.32 -0.44 -18.78
C PHE A 131 12.42 -1.86 -19.33
N THR A 132 12.03 -2.88 -18.56
CA THR A 132 12.10 -4.28 -19.04
C THR A 132 11.00 -4.65 -20.04
N LEU A 133 10.01 -3.78 -20.25
CA LEU A 133 8.95 -3.98 -21.25
C LEU A 133 9.22 -3.26 -22.57
N LEU A 134 10.24 -2.38 -22.60
CA LEU A 134 10.69 -1.65 -23.79
C LEU A 134 11.84 -2.39 -24.46
#